data_AF-A0A3B9PUG9-F1
#
_entry.id   AF-A0A3B9PUG9-F1
#
_cell.length_a   1.000
_cell.length_b   1.000
_cell.length_c   1.000
_cell.angle_alpha   90.00
_cell.angle_beta   90.00
_cell.angle_gamma   90.00
#
_symmetry.space_group_name_H-M   'P 1'
#
loop_
_entity.id
_entity.type
_entity.pdbx_description
1 polymer ?
#
loop_
_entity_poly.entity_id
_entity_poly.type
_entity_poly.pdbx_seq_one_letter_code
_entity_poly.pdbx_strand_id
1 'polypeptide(L)'
;NLISLAIFLSVYFRLSWGKFIFIIIMAGLVTLVFNFLRALSLSYLSLEFGTDTQDQWHDIVGNSYVTLSMLTLGTIGWLLRERLAGEEMASKLSDNGNFLPPKTTLSLSFLYAFSIPQLFAISWFYLLCPKPEKFTWSVDLGESTQQIAQGIKDVLQFDYGEKKKFSTGPDAWIEAIHFGYNPESAAASLCSRNHPPDYCMGYTGVKILESNSEVTYDYEGSSLVFRHYFSKPDQMNGDPGLNVFWGSFALDSRIASFEFKNSSILEKSKWFLSGKLSYERKVLLVTVKGSKNQQHAKDELFSLLGKILAKSNT
;
A
#
# COMPACT_ATOMS: atom_id res chain seq x y z
N ASN A 1 19.46 -7.72 -6.34
CA ASN A 1 19.98 -8.65 -7.38
C ASN A 1 21.11 -8.07 -8.21
N LEU A 2 20.96 -6.94 -8.92
CA LEU A 2 22.02 -6.37 -9.76
C LEU A 2 23.29 -5.93 -9.00
N ILE A 3 23.15 -5.39 -7.79
CA ILE A 3 24.31 -5.07 -6.93
C ILE A 3 25.12 -6.33 -6.58
N SER A 4 24.43 -7.42 -6.24
CA SER A 4 25.06 -8.72 -5.96
C SER A 4 25.80 -9.25 -7.20
N LEU A 5 25.22 -9.09 -8.39
CA LEU A 5 25.88 -9.43 -9.65
C LEU A 5 27.10 -8.54 -9.91
N ALA A 6 27.04 -7.23 -9.67
CA ALA A 6 28.19 -6.34 -9.79
C ALA A 6 29.34 -6.74 -8.86
N ILE A 7 29.05 -7.09 -7.60
CA ILE A 7 30.04 -7.61 -6.66
C ILE A 7 30.63 -8.91 -7.20
N PHE A 8 29.80 -9.86 -7.63
CA PHE A 8 30.28 -11.11 -8.22
C PHE A 8 31.21 -10.87 -9.42
N LEU A 9 30.79 -10.03 -10.38
CA LEU A 9 31.57 -9.71 -11.58
C LEU A 9 32.89 -9.01 -11.23
N SER A 10 32.89 -8.17 -10.18
CA SER A 10 34.11 -7.50 -9.73
C SER A 10 35.15 -8.45 -9.18
N VAL A 11 34.72 -9.47 -8.43
CA VAL A 11 35.59 -10.53 -7.92
C VAL A 11 36.01 -11.46 -9.05
N TYR A 12 35.07 -11.85 -9.91
CA TYR A 12 35.30 -12.76 -11.03
C TYR A 12 36.30 -12.22 -12.04
N PHE A 13 36.16 -10.95 -12.45
CA PHE A 13 37.07 -10.29 -13.38
C PHE A 13 38.26 -9.59 -12.70
N ARG A 14 38.41 -9.72 -11.37
CA ARG A 14 39.46 -9.09 -10.58
C ARG A 14 39.60 -7.59 -10.87
N LEU A 15 38.48 -6.88 -10.86
CA LEU A 15 38.44 -5.46 -11.18
C LEU A 15 39.19 -4.65 -10.11
N SER A 16 39.98 -3.66 -10.53
CA SER A 16 40.58 -2.69 -9.63
C SER A 16 39.52 -1.87 -8.88
N TRP A 17 39.89 -1.27 -7.74
CA TRP A 17 38.96 -0.53 -6.87
C TRP A 17 38.16 0.56 -7.60
N GLY A 18 38.77 1.29 -8.55
CA GLY A 18 38.04 2.28 -9.36
C GLY A 18 36.96 1.65 -10.25
N LYS A 19 37.28 0.52 -10.89
CA LYS A 19 36.34 -0.24 -11.73
C LYS A 19 35.26 -0.93 -10.89
N PHE A 20 35.58 -1.35 -9.67
CA PHE A 20 34.62 -1.87 -8.69
C PHE A 20 33.56 -0.82 -8.34
N ILE A 21 33.99 0.38 -7.94
CA ILE A 21 33.04 1.47 -7.62
C ILE A 21 32.20 1.81 -8.86
N PHE A 22 32.84 1.88 -10.03
CA PHE A 22 32.15 2.14 -11.28
C PHE A 22 31.07 1.08 -11.60
N ILE A 23 31.36 -0.22 -11.47
CA ILE A 23 30.37 -1.27 -11.77
C ILE A 23 29.20 -1.27 -10.77
N ILE A 24 29.43 -0.87 -9.51
CA ILE A 24 28.36 -0.70 -8.52
C ILE A 24 27.44 0.48 -8.89
N ILE A 25 28.02 1.62 -9.27
CA ILE A 25 27.24 2.79 -9.75
C ILE A 25 26.44 2.40 -11.00
N MET A 26 27.08 1.71 -11.96
CA MET A 26 26.41 1.23 -13.16
C MET A 26 25.28 0.24 -12.85
N ALA A 27 25.44 -0.64 -11.87
CA ALA A 27 24.35 -1.53 -11.43
C ALA A 27 23.13 -0.73 -10.97
N GLY A 28 23.33 0.36 -10.22
CA GLY A 28 22.27 1.28 -9.81
C GLY A 28 21.58 1.94 -11.01
N LEU A 29 22.36 2.53 -11.93
CA LEU A 29 21.84 3.21 -13.12
C LEU A 29 21.09 2.25 -14.06
N VAL A 30 21.66 1.08 -14.33
CA VAL A 30 21.04 0.03 -15.15
C VAL A 30 19.72 -0.43 -14.51
N THR A 31 19.69 -0.63 -13.18
CA THR A 31 18.45 -0.98 -12.47
C THR A 31 17.38 0.09 -12.66
N LEU A 32 17.75 1.37 -12.51
CA LEU A 32 16.82 2.49 -12.64
C LEU A 32 16.23 2.56 -14.06
N VAL A 33 17.07 2.51 -15.09
CA VAL A 33 16.65 2.58 -16.50
C VAL A 33 15.71 1.43 -16.85
N PHE A 34 16.07 0.20 -16.52
CA PHE A 34 15.23 -0.95 -16.87
C PHE A 34 13.95 -1.05 -16.03
N ASN A 35 13.97 -0.63 -14.77
CA ASN A 35 12.73 -0.52 -13.98
C ASN A 35 11.79 0.55 -14.55
N PHE A 36 12.33 1.68 -15.03
CA PHE A 36 11.55 2.72 -15.70
C PHE A 36 10.93 2.20 -17.00
N LEU A 37 11.71 1.52 -17.85
CA LEU A 37 11.19 0.91 -19.08
C LEU A 37 10.12 -0.15 -18.79
N ARG A 38 10.34 -1.01 -17.78
CA ARG A 38 9.33 -1.97 -17.32
C ARG A 38 8.03 -1.27 -16.94
N ALA A 39 8.10 -0.20 -16.15
CA ALA A 39 6.93 0.55 -15.72
C ALA A 39 6.19 1.19 -16.91
N LEU A 40 6.93 1.73 -17.89
CA LEU A 40 6.33 2.26 -19.12
C LEU A 40 5.65 1.16 -19.95
N SER A 41 6.27 0.00 -20.13
CA SER A 41 5.69 -1.12 -20.89
C SER A 41 4.43 -1.66 -20.23
N LEU A 42 4.41 -1.83 -18.91
CA LEU A 42 3.23 -2.29 -18.19
C LEU A 42 2.10 -1.25 -18.23
N SER A 43 2.44 0.03 -18.06
CA SER A 43 1.48 1.13 -18.22
C SER A 43 0.86 1.14 -19.62
N TYR A 44 1.69 0.98 -20.66
CA TYR A 44 1.22 0.92 -22.05
C TYR A 44 0.28 -0.28 -22.28
N LEU A 45 0.67 -1.47 -21.81
CA LEU A 45 -0.18 -2.66 -21.92
C LEU A 45 -1.53 -2.48 -21.21
N SER A 46 -1.53 -1.85 -20.04
CA SER A 46 -2.76 -1.57 -19.31
C SER A 46 -3.65 -0.55 -20.03
N LEU A 47 -3.07 0.47 -20.67
CA LEU A 47 -3.82 1.50 -21.38
C LEU A 47 -4.43 0.98 -22.68
N GLU A 48 -3.68 0.17 -23.43
CA GLU A 48 -4.10 -0.29 -24.76
C GLU A 48 -4.95 -1.58 -24.69
N PHE A 49 -4.63 -2.51 -23.78
CA PHE A 49 -5.22 -3.85 -23.76
C PHE A 49 -5.94 -4.19 -22.44
N GLY A 50 -6.03 -3.24 -21.52
CA GLY A 50 -6.71 -3.40 -20.23
C GLY A 50 -5.86 -4.09 -19.15
N THR A 51 -6.39 -4.09 -17.92
CA THR A 51 -5.71 -4.58 -16.71
C THR A 51 -5.52 -6.09 -16.69
N ASP A 52 -6.47 -6.85 -17.24
CA ASP A 52 -6.37 -8.32 -17.29
C ASP A 52 -5.18 -8.78 -18.15
N THR A 53 -4.93 -8.07 -19.25
CA THR A 53 -3.76 -8.30 -20.11
C THR A 53 -2.48 -7.89 -19.39
N GLN A 54 -2.48 -6.76 -18.67
CA GLN A 54 -1.33 -6.35 -17.87
C GLN A 54 -0.93 -7.43 -16.86
N ASP A 55 -1.89 -8.04 -16.17
CA ASP A 55 -1.63 -9.04 -15.13
C ASP A 55 -1.03 -10.33 -15.73
N GLN A 56 -1.52 -10.77 -16.89
CA GLN A 56 -0.95 -11.91 -17.60
C GLN A 56 0.50 -11.67 -18.05
N TRP A 57 0.81 -10.45 -18.49
CA TRP A 57 2.12 -10.10 -19.03
C TRP A 57 3.09 -9.56 -17.98
N HIS A 58 2.62 -9.25 -16.77
CA HIS A 58 3.40 -8.62 -15.71
C HIS A 58 4.71 -9.36 -15.42
N ASP A 59 4.62 -10.68 -15.24
CA ASP A 59 5.77 -11.51 -14.88
C ASP A 59 6.71 -11.74 -16.06
N ILE A 60 6.16 -11.91 -17.26
CA ILE A 60 6.96 -12.10 -18.49
C ILE A 60 7.79 -10.83 -18.78
N VAL A 61 7.14 -9.66 -18.77
CA VAL A 61 7.79 -8.37 -18.98
C VAL A 61 8.80 -8.08 -17.86
N GLY A 62 8.40 -8.33 -16.61
CA GLY A 62 9.28 -8.18 -15.44
C GLY A 62 10.56 -9.00 -15.56
N ASN A 63 10.43 -10.30 -15.83
CA ASN A 63 11.57 -11.22 -15.96
C ASN A 63 12.45 -10.89 -17.17
N SER A 64 11.86 -10.43 -18.28
CA SER A 64 12.60 -10.00 -19.47
C SER A 64 13.52 -8.82 -19.16
N TYR A 65 13.02 -7.79 -18.46
CA TYR A 65 13.81 -6.63 -18.08
C TYR A 65 14.89 -6.95 -17.02
N VAL A 66 14.58 -7.84 -16.08
CA VAL A 66 15.59 -8.34 -15.13
C VAL A 66 16.71 -9.08 -15.86
N THR A 67 16.37 -9.95 -16.82
CA THR A 67 17.38 -10.68 -17.61
C THR A 67 18.23 -9.73 -18.45
N LEU A 68 17.59 -8.77 -19.13
CA LEU A 68 18.28 -7.80 -19.99
C LEU A 68 19.22 -6.88 -19.19
N SER A 69 18.79 -6.46 -17.99
CA SER A 69 19.63 -5.68 -17.08
C SER A 69 20.84 -6.47 -16.58
N MET A 70 20.67 -7.76 -16.25
CA MET A 70 21.79 -8.64 -15.86
C MET A 70 22.78 -8.84 -17.01
N LEU A 71 22.29 -9.08 -18.24
CA LEU A 71 23.14 -9.21 -19.43
C LEU A 71 23.91 -7.92 -19.73
N THR A 72 23.24 -6.77 -19.59
CA THR A 72 23.86 -5.45 -19.77
C THR A 72 24.98 -5.24 -18.77
N LEU A 73 24.73 -5.50 -17.49
CA LEU A 73 25.74 -5.36 -16.44
C LEU A 73 26.89 -6.38 -16.61
N GLY A 74 26.57 -7.61 -17.02
CA GLY A 74 27.55 -8.64 -17.38
C GLY A 74 28.46 -8.20 -18.53
N THR A 75 27.90 -7.58 -19.56
CA THR A 75 28.63 -7.02 -20.70
C THR A 75 29.54 -5.88 -20.26
N ILE A 76 29.06 -4.96 -19.43
CA ILE A 76 29.88 -3.89 -18.84
C ILE A 76 31.03 -4.48 -18.03
N GLY A 77 30.76 -5.45 -17.15
CA GLY A 77 31.78 -6.13 -16.37
C GLY A 77 32.83 -6.81 -17.25
N TRP A 78 32.40 -7.48 -18.32
CA TRP A 78 33.30 -8.10 -19.31
C TRP A 78 34.17 -7.06 -20.02
N LEU A 79 33.62 -5.91 -20.41
CA LEU A 79 34.39 -4.85 -21.06
C LEU A 79 35.42 -4.21 -20.12
N LEU A 80 35.11 -4.13 -18.83
CA LEU A 80 36.00 -3.60 -17.81
C LEU A 80 37.10 -4.58 -17.36
N ARG A 81 36.98 -5.86 -17.75
CA ARG A 81 37.96 -6.89 -17.38
C ARG A 81 39.35 -6.41 -17.80
N GLU A 82 40.31 -6.56 -16.91
CA GLU A 82 41.69 -6.33 -17.28
C GLU A 82 42.06 -7.43 -18.27
N ARG A 83 42.30 -7.04 -19.54
CA ARG A 83 43.08 -7.87 -20.44
C ARG A 83 44.46 -7.93 -19.80
N LEU A 84 44.70 -8.98 -19.03
CA LEU A 84 46.02 -9.30 -18.49
C LEU A 84 47.00 -9.09 -19.65
N ALA A 85 47.89 -8.10 -19.50
CA ALA A 85 48.94 -7.81 -20.46
C ALA A 85 49.67 -9.13 -20.73
N GLY A 86 49.49 -9.66 -21.93
CA GLY A 86 49.83 -11.03 -22.31
C GLY A 86 51.33 -11.34 -22.33
N GLU A 87 52.18 -10.50 -21.76
CA GLU A 87 53.64 -10.64 -21.82
C GLU A 87 54.30 -10.69 -20.42
N GLU A 88 53.75 -10.05 -19.38
CA GLU A 88 54.35 -10.10 -18.03
C GLU A 88 53.96 -11.35 -17.22
N MET A 89 52.85 -12.00 -17.56
CA MET A 89 52.39 -13.20 -16.82
C MET A 89 53.06 -14.49 -17.32
N ALA A 90 53.53 -14.52 -18.57
CA ALA A 90 54.26 -15.66 -19.12
C ALA A 90 55.68 -15.79 -18.53
N SER A 91 56.33 -14.68 -18.15
CA SER A 91 57.65 -14.75 -17.50
C SER A 91 57.57 -15.13 -16.01
N LYS A 92 56.44 -14.82 -15.33
CA LYS A 92 56.20 -15.18 -13.92
C LYS A 92 55.64 -16.59 -13.70
N LEU A 93 55.26 -17.31 -14.75
CA LEU A 93 54.81 -18.71 -14.67
C LEU A 93 55.96 -19.72 -14.81
N SER A 94 57.20 -19.26 -14.99
CA SER A 94 58.40 -20.13 -15.00
C SER A 94 59.05 -20.31 -13.62
N ASP A 95 58.49 -19.71 -12.56
CA ASP A 95 58.96 -19.96 -11.20
C ASP A 95 57.93 -20.86 -10.50
N ASN A 96 58.37 -22.06 -10.11
CA ASN A 96 57.57 -23.15 -9.53
C ASN A 96 57.08 -22.80 -8.11
N GLY A 97 56.33 -21.72 -7.98
CA GLY A 97 55.58 -21.40 -6.77
C GLY A 97 54.31 -22.22 -6.73
N ASN A 98 54.31 -23.27 -5.91
CA ASN A 98 53.11 -24.05 -5.56
C ASN A 98 51.93 -23.10 -5.29
N PHE A 99 50.99 -23.02 -6.24
CA PHE A 99 49.75 -22.27 -6.10
C PHE A 99 48.89 -22.96 -5.03
N LEU A 100 49.14 -22.61 -3.77
CA LEU A 100 48.26 -23.00 -2.68
C LEU A 100 46.92 -22.29 -2.90
N PRO A 101 45.79 -23.01 -2.95
CA PRO A 101 44.48 -22.37 -3.05
C PRO A 101 44.33 -21.39 -1.89
N PRO A 102 43.71 -20.20 -2.11
CA PRO A 102 43.51 -19.24 -1.04
C PRO A 102 42.78 -19.95 0.11
N LYS A 103 43.45 -20.01 1.27
CA LYS A 103 42.91 -20.65 2.47
C LYS A 103 41.49 -20.12 2.69
N THR A 104 40.57 -21.06 2.85
CA THR A 104 39.09 -21.04 2.99
C THR A 104 38.43 -19.98 3.89
N THR A 105 39.05 -18.84 4.18
CA THR A 105 38.45 -17.73 4.95
C THR A 105 37.41 -16.94 4.15
N LEU A 106 37.33 -17.12 2.82
CA LEU A 106 36.34 -16.45 1.97
C LEU A 106 34.89 -16.94 2.20
N SER A 107 34.68 -18.12 2.81
CA SER A 107 33.34 -18.67 3.01
C SER A 107 32.58 -18.01 4.16
N LEU A 108 33.26 -17.66 5.26
CA LEU A 108 32.61 -17.01 6.41
C LEU A 108 32.21 -15.57 6.10
N SER A 109 33.06 -14.80 5.43
CA SER A 109 32.75 -13.41 5.08
C SER A 109 31.54 -13.31 4.14
N PHE A 110 31.43 -14.25 3.18
CA PHE A 110 30.24 -14.37 2.35
C PHE A 110 29.01 -14.77 3.16
N LEU A 111 29.12 -15.80 4.01
CA LEU A 111 28.02 -16.23 4.86
C LEU A 111 27.51 -15.07 5.72
N TYR A 112 28.38 -14.33 6.39
CA TYR A 112 28.01 -13.16 7.19
C TYR A 112 27.41 -12.02 6.38
N ALA A 113 27.97 -11.70 5.21
CA ALA A 113 27.47 -10.61 4.37
C ALA A 113 26.02 -10.83 3.91
N PHE A 114 25.58 -12.08 3.73
CA PHE A 114 24.20 -12.40 3.35
C PHE A 114 23.30 -12.73 4.54
N SER A 115 23.81 -13.44 5.55
CA SER A 115 23.00 -13.85 6.70
C SER A 115 22.77 -12.73 7.72
N ILE A 116 23.72 -11.80 7.94
CA ILE A 116 23.54 -10.71 8.91
C ILE A 116 22.37 -9.79 8.52
N PRO A 117 22.23 -9.30 7.27
CA PRO A 117 21.08 -8.49 6.90
C PRO A 117 19.74 -9.22 7.04
N GLN A 118 19.69 -10.52 6.73
CA GLN A 118 18.49 -11.33 6.89
C GLN A 118 18.13 -11.59 8.35
N LEU A 119 19.10 -11.95 9.19
CA LEU A 119 18.90 -12.12 10.63
C LEU A 119 18.52 -10.79 11.28
N PHE A 120 19.14 -9.69 10.87
CA PHE A 120 18.77 -8.35 11.31
C PHE A 120 17.33 -8.02 10.92
N ALA A 121 16.94 -8.22 9.65
CA ALA A 121 15.59 -7.96 9.20
C ALA A 121 14.56 -8.82 9.95
N ILE A 122 14.81 -10.14 10.08
CA ILE A 122 13.93 -11.05 10.84
C ILE A 122 13.83 -10.60 12.29
N SER A 123 14.96 -10.31 12.95
CA SER A 123 14.99 -9.87 14.35
C SER A 123 14.27 -8.53 14.52
N TRP A 124 14.45 -7.59 13.59
CA TRP A 124 13.75 -6.31 13.58
C TRP A 124 12.23 -6.51 13.46
N PHE A 125 11.78 -7.36 12.53
CA PHE A 125 10.36 -7.65 12.35
C PHE A 125 9.73 -8.44 13.50
N TYR A 126 10.47 -9.34 14.16
CA TYR A 126 9.93 -10.15 15.25
C TYR A 126 10.02 -9.47 16.62
N LEU A 127 11.08 -8.73 16.90
CA LEU A 127 11.36 -8.19 18.23
C LEU A 127 10.94 -6.73 18.37
N LEU A 128 11.00 -5.95 17.29
CA LEU A 128 10.82 -4.49 17.35
C LEU A 128 9.55 -4.02 16.65
N CYS A 129 8.95 -4.82 15.75
CA CYS A 129 7.65 -4.47 15.21
C CYS A 129 6.55 -4.84 16.21
N PRO A 130 5.75 -3.87 16.68
CA PRO A 130 4.58 -4.18 17.49
C PRO A 130 3.61 -5.05 16.68
N LYS A 131 2.87 -5.92 17.38
CA LYS A 131 1.76 -6.64 16.74
C LYS A 131 0.77 -5.60 16.21
N PRO A 132 0.22 -5.79 14.99
CA PRO A 132 -0.78 -4.88 14.47
C PRO A 132 -1.96 -4.86 15.46
N GLU A 133 -2.42 -3.67 15.79
CA GLU A 133 -3.66 -3.50 16.54
C GLU A 133 -4.80 -4.16 15.76
N LYS A 134 -5.85 -4.60 16.46
CA LYS A 134 -7.06 -5.14 15.86
C LYS A 134 -8.24 -4.28 16.26
N PHE A 135 -9.25 -4.17 15.41
CA PHE A 135 -10.48 -3.47 15.76
C PHE A 135 -11.17 -4.19 16.92
N THR A 136 -11.49 -3.46 17.97
CA THR A 136 -12.25 -3.95 19.14
C THR A 136 -13.75 -4.10 18.85
N TRP A 137 -14.20 -3.56 17.71
CA TRP A 137 -15.58 -3.52 17.28
C TRP A 137 -15.74 -4.04 15.84
N SER A 138 -16.95 -4.51 15.54
CA SER A 138 -17.40 -4.90 14.21
C SER A 138 -18.78 -4.33 13.94
N VAL A 139 -19.11 -4.16 12.67
CA VAL A 139 -20.48 -3.86 12.24
C VAL A 139 -21.18 -5.16 11.93
N ASP A 140 -22.37 -5.34 12.49
CA ASP A 140 -23.32 -6.38 12.13
C ASP A 140 -24.62 -5.70 11.69
N LEU A 141 -24.89 -5.73 10.38
CA LEU A 141 -26.13 -5.21 9.82
C LEU A 141 -27.28 -6.25 9.87
N GLY A 142 -27.02 -7.49 10.33
CA GLY A 142 -27.96 -8.61 10.44
C GLY A 142 -28.18 -9.38 9.13
N GLU A 143 -29.07 -10.38 9.14
CA GLU A 143 -29.19 -11.38 8.06
C GLU A 143 -29.71 -10.87 6.70
N SER A 144 -30.42 -9.74 6.68
CA SER A 144 -31.04 -9.19 5.44
C SER A 144 -30.22 -8.05 4.82
N THR A 145 -28.92 -8.27 4.62
CA THR A 145 -28.05 -7.30 3.95
C THR A 145 -28.09 -7.45 2.44
N GLN A 146 -27.82 -6.34 1.75
CA GLN A 146 -27.63 -6.31 0.31
C GLN A 146 -26.15 -6.17 0.02
N GLN A 147 -25.68 -6.83 -1.04
CA GLN A 147 -24.34 -6.57 -1.55
C GLN A 147 -24.25 -5.16 -2.14
N ILE A 148 -23.09 -4.54 -1.96
CA ILE A 148 -22.77 -3.27 -2.60
C ILE A 148 -22.59 -3.55 -4.11
N ALA A 149 -23.09 -2.64 -4.96
CA ALA A 149 -23.05 -2.82 -6.40
C ALA A 149 -21.60 -3.00 -6.91
N GLN A 150 -21.41 -3.91 -7.88
CA GLN A 150 -20.09 -4.27 -8.38
C GLN A 150 -19.30 -3.05 -8.89
N GLY A 151 -19.94 -2.12 -9.61
CA GLY A 151 -19.27 -0.91 -10.08
C GLY A 151 -18.71 -0.02 -8.96
N ILE A 152 -19.33 -0.02 -7.77
CA ILE A 152 -18.78 0.68 -6.59
C ILE A 152 -17.57 -0.10 -6.05
N LYS A 153 -17.63 -1.42 -6.03
CA LYS A 153 -16.51 -2.28 -5.65
C LYS A 153 -15.33 -2.11 -6.60
N ASP A 154 -15.55 -1.98 -7.91
CA ASP A 154 -14.50 -1.82 -8.90
C ASP A 154 -13.74 -0.50 -8.72
N VAL A 155 -14.46 0.57 -8.35
CA VAL A 155 -13.88 1.89 -8.09
C VAL A 155 -13.19 1.96 -6.73
N LEU A 156 -13.84 1.46 -5.68
CA LEU A 156 -13.33 1.57 -4.30
C LEU A 156 -12.38 0.42 -3.90
N GLN A 157 -12.38 -0.68 -4.66
CA GLN A 157 -11.51 -1.85 -4.49
C GLN A 157 -11.53 -2.44 -3.07
N PHE A 158 -12.67 -2.41 -2.37
CA PHE A 158 -12.79 -2.99 -1.04
C PHE A 158 -12.89 -4.52 -1.09
N ASP A 159 -12.43 -5.19 -0.03
CA ASP A 159 -12.39 -6.66 0.04
C ASP A 159 -13.73 -7.25 0.45
N TYR A 160 -14.40 -6.62 1.41
CA TYR A 160 -15.72 -6.98 1.90
C TYR A 160 -16.61 -5.75 2.00
N GLY A 161 -17.90 -5.93 1.81
CA GLY A 161 -18.85 -4.84 1.96
C GLY A 161 -20.30 -5.26 1.84
N GLU A 162 -21.13 -4.60 2.62
CA GLU A 162 -22.55 -4.85 2.75
C GLU A 162 -23.28 -3.52 2.99
N LYS A 163 -24.57 -3.51 2.66
CA LYS A 163 -25.44 -2.37 2.96
C LYS A 163 -26.81 -2.84 3.43
N LYS A 164 -27.46 -1.99 4.22
CA LYS A 164 -28.83 -2.21 4.67
C LYS A 164 -29.58 -0.91 4.81
N LYS A 165 -30.84 -0.93 4.38
CA LYS A 165 -31.77 0.19 4.51
C LYS A 165 -32.80 -0.13 5.59
N PHE A 166 -32.92 0.75 6.56
CA PHE A 166 -33.86 0.74 7.66
C PHE A 166 -34.96 1.77 7.37
N SER A 167 -36.21 1.33 7.28
CA SER A 167 -37.34 2.25 7.16
C SER A 167 -37.70 2.79 8.55
N THR A 168 -37.77 4.11 8.70
CA THR A 168 -38.17 4.78 9.95
C THR A 168 -39.53 5.48 9.83
N GLY A 169 -40.10 5.54 8.63
CA GLY A 169 -41.43 6.07 8.35
C GLY A 169 -41.79 5.98 6.86
N PRO A 170 -42.91 6.59 6.43
CA PRO A 170 -43.35 6.55 5.03
C PRO A 170 -42.32 7.11 4.05
N ASP A 171 -41.67 8.23 4.41
CA ASP A 171 -40.67 8.93 3.59
C ASP A 171 -39.31 9.06 4.28
N ALA A 172 -39.16 8.48 5.48
CA ALA A 172 -37.95 8.54 6.29
C ALA A 172 -37.25 7.18 6.31
N TRP A 173 -35.94 7.21 6.10
CA TRP A 173 -35.12 6.00 6.11
C TRP A 173 -33.69 6.31 6.50
N ILE A 174 -33.01 5.27 6.98
CA ILE A 174 -31.60 5.26 7.29
C ILE A 174 -30.95 4.16 6.45
N GLU A 175 -29.89 4.46 5.72
CA GLU A 175 -29.09 3.46 5.02
C GLU A 175 -27.70 3.39 5.64
N ALA A 176 -27.27 2.19 6.02
CA ALA A 176 -25.92 1.93 6.49
C ALA A 176 -25.17 1.12 5.43
N ILE A 177 -23.99 1.57 5.05
CA ILE A 177 -23.06 0.88 4.16
C ILE A 177 -21.77 0.66 4.93
N HIS A 178 -21.37 -0.60 5.08
CA HIS A 178 -20.15 -1.01 5.76
C HIS A 178 -19.26 -1.74 4.75
N PHE A 179 -18.01 -1.32 4.63
CA PHE A 179 -17.02 -2.03 3.82
C PHE A 179 -15.62 -1.86 4.40
N GLY A 180 -14.68 -2.67 3.97
CA GLY A 180 -13.32 -2.57 4.47
C GLY A 180 -12.27 -3.27 3.64
N TYR A 181 -11.04 -3.14 4.13
CA TYR A 181 -9.82 -3.61 3.50
C TYR A 181 -9.09 -4.54 4.47
N ASN A 182 -8.70 -5.70 3.98
CA ASN A 182 -7.87 -6.67 4.67
C ASN A 182 -6.41 -6.20 4.72
N PRO A 183 -5.58 -6.74 5.64
CA PRO A 183 -4.18 -6.34 5.78
C PRO A 183 -3.33 -6.45 4.50
N GLU A 184 -3.70 -7.36 3.59
CA GLU A 184 -2.99 -7.60 2.33
C GLU A 184 -3.35 -6.59 1.21
N SER A 185 -4.46 -5.87 1.36
CA SER A 185 -5.01 -4.96 0.33
C SER A 185 -4.50 -3.52 0.49
N ALA A 186 -3.21 -3.37 0.77
CA ALA A 186 -2.59 -2.09 1.11
C ALA A 186 -2.76 -1.03 0.02
N ALA A 187 -2.52 -1.40 -1.25
CA ALA A 187 -2.65 -0.49 -2.38
C ALA A 187 -4.10 0.01 -2.54
N ALA A 188 -5.07 -0.92 -2.53
CA ALA A 188 -6.49 -0.61 -2.63
C ALA A 188 -6.96 0.28 -1.46
N SER A 189 -6.53 -0.01 -0.23
CA SER A 189 -6.86 0.81 0.94
C SER A 189 -6.30 2.24 0.85
N LEU A 190 -5.15 2.43 0.19
CA LEU A 190 -4.55 3.76 0.02
C LEU A 190 -5.24 4.55 -1.08
N CYS A 191 -5.50 3.94 -2.24
CA CYS A 191 -6.14 4.60 -3.39
C CYS A 191 -7.55 5.08 -3.05
N SER A 192 -8.32 4.25 -2.36
CA SER A 192 -9.70 4.54 -1.96
C SER A 192 -9.85 5.68 -0.94
N ARG A 193 -8.76 6.25 -0.41
CA ARG A 193 -8.82 7.46 0.44
C ARG A 193 -9.17 8.72 -0.32
N ASN A 194 -8.90 8.74 -1.62
CA ASN A 194 -9.25 9.86 -2.48
C ASN A 194 -10.74 9.84 -2.90
N HIS A 195 -11.57 9.05 -2.22
CA HIS A 195 -13.01 8.93 -2.47
C HIS A 195 -13.86 9.26 -1.22
N PRO A 196 -13.64 10.39 -0.53
CA PRO A 196 -14.56 10.87 0.47
C PRO A 196 -15.90 11.28 -0.18
N PRO A 197 -17.01 11.31 0.58
CA PRO A 197 -18.33 11.64 0.06
C PRO A 197 -18.40 12.97 -0.68
N ASP A 198 -17.61 13.98 -0.31
CA ASP A 198 -17.59 15.28 -0.99
C ASP A 198 -17.11 15.22 -2.44
N TYR A 199 -16.15 14.34 -2.75
CA TYR A 199 -15.77 14.13 -4.14
C TYR A 199 -16.85 13.32 -4.86
N CYS A 200 -17.27 12.18 -4.31
CA CYS A 200 -18.20 11.28 -5.02
C CYS A 200 -19.62 11.84 -5.15
N MET A 201 -20.18 12.44 -4.09
CA MET A 201 -21.53 13.00 -4.09
C MET A 201 -21.62 14.27 -4.95
N GLY A 202 -20.56 15.07 -5.00
CA GLY A 202 -20.47 16.22 -5.91
C GLY A 202 -20.70 15.83 -7.37
N TYR A 203 -20.12 14.70 -7.82
CA TYR A 203 -20.34 14.17 -9.17
C TYR A 203 -21.76 13.67 -9.42
N THR A 204 -22.49 13.26 -8.37
CA THR A 204 -23.90 12.84 -8.49
C THR A 204 -24.89 14.01 -8.46
N GLY A 205 -24.40 15.26 -8.44
CA GLY A 205 -25.23 16.46 -8.41
C GLY A 205 -25.75 16.84 -7.02
N VAL A 206 -25.32 16.14 -5.97
CA VAL A 206 -25.64 16.51 -4.58
C VAL A 206 -24.70 17.63 -4.15
N LYS A 207 -25.25 18.82 -3.91
CA LYS A 207 -24.47 19.95 -3.38
C LYS A 207 -24.37 19.84 -1.86
N ILE A 208 -23.19 19.48 -1.38
CA ILE A 208 -22.88 19.51 0.04
C ILE A 208 -22.71 20.95 0.48
N LEU A 209 -23.42 21.33 1.55
CA LEU A 209 -23.40 22.69 2.10
C LEU A 209 -22.48 22.82 3.31
N GLU A 210 -22.27 21.73 4.02
CA GLU A 210 -21.39 21.62 5.17
C GLU A 210 -20.69 20.26 5.07
N SER A 211 -19.36 20.24 5.08
CA SER A 211 -18.53 19.05 4.82
C SER A 211 -17.59 18.68 5.96
N ASN A 212 -17.53 19.50 7.01
CA ASN A 212 -16.44 19.46 8.00
C ASN A 212 -16.93 19.42 9.45
N SER A 213 -18.23 19.22 9.69
CA SER A 213 -18.70 18.95 11.05
C SER A 213 -18.32 17.51 11.42
N GLU A 214 -17.69 17.32 12.57
CA GLU A 214 -17.31 16.00 13.07
C GLU A 214 -18.23 15.58 14.20
N VAL A 215 -18.66 14.33 14.17
CA VAL A 215 -19.48 13.69 15.19
C VAL A 215 -18.71 12.52 15.76
N THR A 216 -18.50 12.51 17.08
CA THR A 216 -17.83 11.41 17.78
C THR A 216 -18.85 10.55 18.50
N TYR A 217 -18.70 9.23 18.39
CA TYR A 217 -19.45 8.22 19.12
C TYR A 217 -18.47 7.29 19.85
N ASP A 218 -18.53 7.28 21.18
CA ASP A 218 -17.67 6.42 22.00
C ASP A 218 -18.29 5.03 22.18
N TYR A 219 -17.52 3.99 21.88
CA TYR A 219 -17.94 2.60 21.98
C TYR A 219 -16.81 1.72 22.50
N GLU A 220 -17.01 1.02 23.63
CA GLU A 220 -16.04 0.08 24.23
C GLU A 220 -14.60 0.65 24.30
N GLY A 221 -14.46 1.92 24.71
CA GLY A 221 -13.16 2.61 24.83
C GLY A 221 -12.54 3.08 23.51
N SER A 222 -13.24 2.95 22.40
CA SER A 222 -12.84 3.48 21.08
C SER A 222 -13.71 4.68 20.70
N SER A 223 -13.10 5.79 20.29
CA SER A 223 -13.83 6.96 19.77
C SER A 223 -14.00 6.86 18.26
N LEU A 224 -15.22 6.61 17.82
CA LEU A 224 -15.58 6.54 16.40
C LEU A 224 -15.92 7.94 15.90
N VAL A 225 -15.02 8.55 15.13
CA VAL A 225 -15.22 9.87 14.53
C VAL A 225 -15.86 9.72 13.15
N PHE A 226 -16.90 10.51 12.89
CA PHE A 226 -17.61 10.59 11.62
C PHE A 226 -17.56 12.02 11.10
N ARG A 227 -17.24 12.18 9.81
CA ARG A 227 -17.51 13.43 9.09
C ARG A 227 -18.98 13.49 8.70
N HIS A 228 -19.62 14.61 8.99
CA HIS A 228 -21.01 14.86 8.67
C HIS A 228 -21.10 15.79 7.47
N TYR A 229 -21.87 15.34 6.48
CA TYR A 229 -22.18 16.06 5.27
C TYR A 229 -23.69 16.31 5.20
N PHE A 230 -24.08 17.53 4.82
CA PHE A 230 -25.48 17.93 4.75
C PHE A 230 -25.85 18.56 3.40
N SER A 231 -27.01 18.17 2.86
CA SER A 231 -27.64 18.77 1.65
C SER A 231 -29.01 19.35 2.00
N LYS A 232 -29.32 20.56 1.51
CA LYS A 232 -30.62 21.23 1.76
C LYS A 232 -31.77 20.66 0.91
N PRO A 233 -33.02 20.75 1.41
CA PRO A 233 -34.23 20.31 0.70
C PRO A 233 -34.48 21.00 -0.64
N ASP A 234 -34.18 22.31 -0.74
CA ASP A 234 -34.52 23.15 -1.90
C ASP A 234 -33.86 22.69 -3.22
N GLN A 235 -32.86 21.80 -3.15
CA GLN A 235 -32.13 21.29 -4.32
C GLN A 235 -32.54 19.87 -4.72
N MET A 236 -33.42 19.22 -3.97
CA MET A 236 -33.91 17.87 -4.26
C MET A 236 -35.41 17.85 -4.58
N ASN A 237 -35.93 18.78 -5.40
CA ASN A 237 -37.35 18.79 -5.81
C ASN A 237 -38.37 18.66 -4.64
N GLY A 238 -38.08 19.26 -3.48
CA GLY A 238 -38.94 19.20 -2.29
C GLY A 238 -38.69 18.00 -1.36
N ASP A 239 -37.68 17.19 -1.63
CA ASP A 239 -37.29 16.05 -0.80
C ASP A 239 -36.60 16.54 0.50
N PRO A 240 -36.93 16.00 1.70
CA PRO A 240 -36.23 16.36 2.94
C PRO A 240 -34.73 16.11 2.80
N GLY A 241 -33.94 17.13 3.14
CA GLY A 241 -32.49 17.15 2.98
C GLY A 241 -31.78 15.89 3.50
N LEU A 242 -30.65 15.57 2.89
CA LEU A 242 -29.87 14.37 3.17
C LEU A 242 -28.78 14.67 4.21
N ASN A 243 -28.66 13.81 5.23
CA ASN A 243 -27.55 13.82 6.18
C ASN A 243 -26.71 12.57 5.95
N VAL A 244 -25.40 12.74 5.82
CA VAL A 244 -24.47 11.65 5.51
C VAL A 244 -23.35 11.68 6.53
N PHE A 245 -23.16 10.58 7.25
CA PHE A 245 -22.11 10.42 8.25
C PHE A 245 -21.11 9.39 7.73
N TRP A 246 -19.86 9.81 7.56
CA TRP A 246 -18.80 8.98 7.01
C TRP A 246 -17.69 8.79 8.04
N GLY A 247 -17.53 7.56 8.51
CA GLY A 247 -16.43 7.14 9.37
C GLY A 247 -15.44 6.30 8.58
N SER A 248 -14.17 6.70 8.57
CA SER A 248 -13.07 5.89 8.06
C SER A 248 -12.12 5.58 9.20
N PHE A 249 -11.99 4.31 9.55
CA PHE A 249 -11.28 3.86 10.73
C PHE A 249 -10.07 3.05 10.29
N ALA A 250 -8.88 3.53 10.65
CA ALA A 250 -7.63 2.82 10.49
C ALA A 250 -7.07 2.50 11.88
N LEU A 251 -6.43 1.34 12.01
CA LEU A 251 -5.79 0.92 13.26
C LEU A 251 -4.50 1.69 13.54
N ASP A 252 -3.91 2.28 12.51
CA ASP A 252 -2.64 2.96 12.63
C ASP A 252 -2.86 4.47 12.70
N SER A 253 -2.58 5.07 13.85
CA SER A 253 -2.72 6.53 14.04
C SER A 253 -1.77 7.37 13.18
N ARG A 254 -0.70 6.78 12.62
CA ARG A 254 0.17 7.43 11.61
C ARG A 254 -0.59 7.68 10.31
N ILE A 255 -1.69 6.97 10.15
CA ILE A 255 -2.58 7.01 9.02
C ILE A 255 -3.85 7.74 9.46
N ALA A 256 -3.87 9.06 9.26
CA ALA A 256 -5.06 9.84 9.57
C ALA A 256 -6.28 9.34 8.78
N SER A 257 -7.42 9.25 9.47
CA SER A 257 -8.68 8.72 8.97
C SER A 257 -9.22 9.43 7.73
N PHE A 258 -8.98 10.74 7.62
CA PHE A 258 -9.68 11.55 6.63
C PHE A 258 -8.80 12.43 5.74
N GLU A 259 -7.59 12.79 6.17
CA GLU A 259 -6.70 13.68 5.42
C GLU A 259 -5.27 13.17 5.41
N PHE A 260 -4.61 13.27 4.25
CA PHE A 260 -3.17 13.08 4.19
C PHE A 260 -2.48 14.31 4.79
N LYS A 261 -2.06 14.21 6.06
CA LYS A 261 -1.08 15.17 6.58
C LYS A 261 0.21 15.01 5.80
N ASN A 262 0.73 16.11 5.27
CA ASN A 262 2.07 16.16 4.70
C ASN A 262 3.08 15.83 5.81
N SER A 263 3.60 14.61 5.81
CA SER A 263 4.66 14.19 6.72
C SER A 263 6.03 14.46 6.11
N SER A 264 6.95 14.90 6.97
CA SER A 264 8.34 15.10 6.60
C SER A 264 9.02 13.78 6.26
N ILE A 265 10.13 13.81 5.51
CA ILE A 265 10.93 12.62 5.21
C ILE A 265 11.39 11.94 6.50
N LEU A 266 11.77 12.71 7.52
CA LEU A 266 12.19 12.19 8.82
C LEU A 266 11.07 11.41 9.52
N GLU A 267 9.84 11.93 9.51
CA GLU A 267 8.68 11.23 10.07
C GLU A 267 8.36 9.96 9.28
N LYS A 268 8.44 9.99 7.95
CA LYS A 268 8.27 8.80 7.11
C LYS A 268 9.33 7.75 7.41
N SER A 269 10.59 8.15 7.58
CA SER A 269 11.67 7.24 8.00
C SER A 269 11.40 6.68 9.40
N LYS A 270 10.94 7.52 10.34
CA LYS A 270 10.55 7.06 11.68
C LYS A 270 9.39 6.07 11.62
N TRP A 271 8.40 6.29 10.77
CA TRP A 271 7.27 5.37 10.56
C TRP A 271 7.73 4.05 9.97
N PHE A 272 8.64 4.07 9.00
CA PHE A 272 9.23 2.85 8.45
C PHE A 272 9.99 2.06 9.52
N LEU A 273 10.77 2.77 10.34
CA LEU A 273 11.55 2.16 11.42
C LEU A 273 10.65 1.68 12.59
N SER A 274 9.51 2.31 12.85
CA SER A 274 8.61 1.89 13.94
C SER A 274 7.79 0.64 13.61
N GLY A 275 8.04 0.00 12.46
CA GLY A 275 7.54 -1.34 12.15
C GLY A 275 6.33 -1.37 11.21
N LYS A 276 5.72 -2.56 11.10
CA LYS A 276 4.67 -2.87 10.10
C LYS A 276 3.50 -1.88 10.24
N LEU A 277 3.18 -1.18 9.16
CA LEU A 277 1.97 -0.37 9.03
C LEU A 277 0.79 -1.33 8.80
N SER A 278 -0.30 -1.15 9.56
CA SER A 278 -1.55 -1.82 9.22
C SER A 278 -2.29 -0.98 8.19
N TYR A 279 -2.58 -1.56 7.04
CA TYR A 279 -3.47 -0.98 6.04
C TYR A 279 -4.90 -1.52 6.15
N GLU A 280 -5.17 -2.32 7.18
CA GLU A 280 -6.53 -2.75 7.48
C GLU A 280 -7.37 -1.53 7.84
N ARG A 281 -8.53 -1.42 7.21
CA ARG A 281 -9.38 -0.23 7.32
C ARG A 281 -10.85 -0.63 7.25
N LYS A 282 -11.65 -0.04 8.12
CA LYS A 282 -13.12 -0.15 8.09
C LYS A 282 -13.71 1.19 7.70
N VAL A 283 -14.74 1.15 6.87
CA VAL A 283 -15.52 2.34 6.47
C VAL A 283 -16.97 2.08 6.80
N LEU A 284 -17.59 3.03 7.49
CA LEU A 284 -19.01 3.03 7.79
C LEU A 284 -19.60 4.34 7.27
N LEU A 285 -20.51 4.23 6.32
CA LEU A 285 -21.26 5.33 5.75
C LEU A 285 -22.72 5.18 6.16
N VAL A 286 -23.26 6.17 6.86
CA VAL A 286 -24.66 6.19 7.30
C VAL A 286 -25.35 7.39 6.68
N THR A 287 -26.38 7.12 5.90
CA THR A 287 -27.21 8.13 5.25
C THR A 287 -28.57 8.19 5.94
N VAL A 288 -28.96 9.37 6.42
CA VAL A 288 -30.24 9.61 7.09
C VAL A 288 -31.06 10.58 6.25
N LYS A 289 -32.26 10.13 5.84
CA LYS A 289 -33.25 10.93 5.12
C LYS A 289 -34.48 11.16 5.99
N GLY A 290 -35.11 12.33 5.86
CA GLY A 290 -36.35 12.65 6.59
C GLY A 290 -36.13 13.23 7.99
N SER A 291 -34.90 13.60 8.34
CA SER A 291 -34.60 14.25 9.62
C SER A 291 -35.04 15.70 9.64
N LYS A 292 -35.65 16.13 10.75
CA LYS A 292 -36.16 17.50 10.94
C LYS A 292 -35.05 18.54 11.08
N ASN A 293 -33.92 18.15 11.67
CA ASN A 293 -32.74 18.97 11.89
C ASN A 293 -31.49 18.09 12.05
N GLN A 294 -30.31 18.71 12.12
CA GLN A 294 -29.03 17.99 12.25
C GLN A 294 -28.94 17.19 13.55
N GLN A 295 -29.50 17.70 14.66
CA GLN A 295 -29.49 16.98 15.94
C GLN A 295 -30.30 15.69 15.87
N HIS A 296 -31.48 15.72 15.24
CA HIS A 296 -32.31 14.53 15.01
C HIS A 296 -31.56 13.51 14.14
N ALA A 297 -30.84 13.95 13.10
CA ALA A 297 -30.03 13.05 12.29
C ALA A 297 -28.89 12.40 13.09
N LYS A 298 -28.27 13.14 14.00
CA LYS A 298 -27.25 12.63 14.93
C LYS A 298 -27.83 11.62 15.92
N ASP A 299 -29.01 11.89 16.47
CA ASP A 299 -29.68 10.97 17.40
C ASP A 299 -30.04 9.65 16.69
N GLU A 300 -30.50 9.73 15.44
CA GLU A 300 -30.75 8.56 14.58
C GLU A 300 -29.46 7.78 14.27
N LEU A 301 -28.35 8.47 13.99
CA LEU A 301 -27.03 7.83 13.85
C LEU A 301 -26.68 7.06 15.12
N PHE A 302 -26.77 7.67 16.30
CA PHE A 302 -26.38 7.04 17.56
C PHE A 302 -27.29 5.86 17.92
N SER A 303 -28.59 5.99 17.67
CA SER A 303 -29.57 4.91 17.81
C SER A 303 -29.24 3.73 16.89
N LEU A 304 -28.82 3.99 15.65
CA LEU A 304 -28.38 2.96 14.72
C LEU A 304 -27.06 2.30 15.17
N LEU A 305 -26.06 3.10 15.54
CA LEU A 305 -24.75 2.60 16.00
C LEU A 305 -24.89 1.68 17.21
N GLY A 306 -25.77 2.02 18.17
CA GLY A 306 -26.06 1.16 19.32
C GLY A 306 -26.71 -0.18 18.96
N LYS A 307 -27.26 -0.33 17.75
CA LYS A 307 -27.84 -1.58 17.24
C LYS A 307 -26.88 -2.41 16.41
N ILE A 308 -26.05 -1.76 15.58
CA ILE A 308 -25.21 -2.43 14.58
C ILE A 308 -23.77 -2.65 15.05
N LEU A 309 -23.30 -1.95 16.07
CA LEU A 309 -21.96 -2.17 16.61
C LEU A 309 -21.98 -3.33 17.59
N ALA A 310 -21.15 -4.33 17.30
CA ALA A 310 -20.89 -5.46 18.16
C ALA A 310 -19.42 -5.48 18.58
N LYS A 311 -19.15 -6.10 19.73
CA LYS A 311 -17.79 -6.39 20.16
C LYS A 311 -17.16 -7.39 19.19
N SER A 312 -15.95 -7.11 18.73
CA SER A 312 -15.26 -8.04 17.85
C SER A 312 -14.82 -9.27 18.65
N ASN A 313 -15.37 -10.44 18.31
CA ASN A 313 -14.88 -11.73 18.79
C ASN A 313 -13.49 -11.95 18.15
N THR A 314 -12.44 -11.56 18.85
CA THR A 314 -11.05 -11.62 18.37
C THR A 314 -10.35 -12.91 18.75
#